data_AF-A0A973VX54-F1
#
_entry.id   AF-A0A973VX54-F1
#
_cell.length_a   1.000
_cell.length_b   1.000
_cell.length_c   1.000
_cell.angle_alpha   90.00
_cell.angle_beta   90.00
_cell.angle_gamma   90.00
#
_symmetry.space_group_name_H-M   'P 1'
#
loop_
_entity.id
_entity.type
_entity.pdbx_description
1 polymer ?
#
loop_
_entity_poly.entity_id
_entity_poly.type
_entity_poly.pdbx_seq_one_letter_code
_entity_poly.pdbx_strand_id
1 'polypeptide(L)'
;MTAEIEQQDSSADALFIKELVKIWRAQDTTGAWKAKSDLDLLEPYVLDKEKRRALPIVGDPGPDTLWRLELFFNAVALAVERETGVMIQPILKLHHEGFGRIVLIGGRLSAVNKRLRDVHRDLIRKFPDVANY
;
A
#
# COMPACT_ATOMS: atom_id res chain seq x y z
N MET A 1 30.68 13.06 12.34
CA MET A 1 30.27 12.56 11.02
C MET A 1 29.67 11.18 11.27
N THR A 2 28.45 11.15 11.78
CA THR A 2 27.83 9.95 12.35
C THR A 2 26.36 10.27 12.62
N ALA A 3 25.47 9.88 11.71
CA ALA A 3 24.05 9.65 11.97
C ALA A 3 23.28 9.33 10.67
N GLU A 4 23.60 8.25 9.95
CA GLU A 4 22.73 7.80 8.83
C GLU A 4 22.82 6.27 8.62
N ILE A 5 22.54 5.43 9.62
CA ILE A 5 22.32 3.98 9.36
C ILE A 5 21.12 3.34 10.14
N GLU A 6 20.58 3.91 11.23
CA GLU A 6 19.67 3.13 12.11
C GLU A 6 18.17 3.05 11.74
N GLN A 7 17.67 3.68 10.67
CA GLN A 7 16.22 3.69 10.39
C GLN A 7 15.69 2.59 9.47
N GLN A 8 16.56 1.75 8.89
CA GLN A 8 16.15 0.82 7.82
C GLN A 8 15.53 -0.49 8.34
N ASP A 9 15.96 -0.98 9.51
CA ASP A 9 15.50 -2.25 10.08
C ASP A 9 14.09 -2.19 10.69
N SER A 10 13.68 -1.05 11.27
CA SER A 10 12.37 -0.96 11.96
C SER A 10 11.15 -1.02 11.02
N SER A 11 11.32 -0.58 9.77
CA SER A 11 10.21 -0.47 8.81
C SER A 11 9.84 -1.79 8.15
N ALA A 12 10.83 -2.62 7.78
CA ALA A 12 10.59 -3.91 7.13
C ALA A 12 9.89 -4.92 8.07
N ASP A 13 10.06 -4.74 9.38
CA ASP A 13 9.45 -5.60 10.39
C ASP A 13 7.99 -5.25 10.72
N ALA A 14 7.49 -4.11 10.24
CA ALA A 14 6.13 -3.69 10.46
C ALA A 14 5.13 -4.76 9.98
N LEU A 15 4.13 -5.07 10.82
CA LEU A 15 3.13 -6.10 10.55
C LEU A 15 2.48 -5.92 9.17
N PHE A 16 2.14 -4.69 8.84
CA PHE A 16 1.60 -4.31 7.53
C PHE A 16 2.49 -4.74 6.36
N ILE A 17 3.80 -4.52 6.43
CA ILE A 17 4.72 -4.86 5.32
C ILE A 17 4.74 -6.38 5.13
N LYS A 18 4.76 -7.14 6.22
CA LYS A 18 4.70 -8.61 6.18
C LYS A 18 3.40 -9.09 5.52
N GLU A 19 2.25 -8.49 5.86
CA GLU A 19 0.98 -8.84 5.20
C GLU A 19 0.96 -8.43 3.71
N LEU A 20 1.52 -7.26 3.36
CA LEU A 20 1.60 -6.83 1.96
C LEU A 20 2.45 -7.78 1.12
N VAL A 21 3.63 -8.18 1.60
CA VAL A 21 4.49 -9.16 0.93
C VAL A 21 3.73 -10.47 0.71
N LYS A 22 3.06 -11.00 1.74
CA LYS A 22 2.29 -12.26 1.61
C LYS A 22 1.23 -12.16 0.53
N ILE A 23 0.48 -11.06 0.47
CA ILE A 23 -0.52 -10.84 -0.57
C ILE A 23 0.13 -10.86 -1.95
N TRP A 24 1.24 -10.13 -2.16
CA TRP A 24 1.94 -10.15 -3.44
C TRP A 24 2.43 -11.54 -3.84
N ARG A 25 3.02 -12.28 -2.90
CA ARG A 25 3.48 -13.65 -3.14
C ARG A 25 2.33 -14.59 -3.48
N ALA A 26 1.14 -14.38 -2.91
CA ALA A 26 -0.05 -15.15 -3.25
C ALA A 26 -0.57 -14.88 -4.66
N GLN A 27 -0.31 -13.69 -5.22
CA GLN A 27 -0.68 -13.35 -6.60
C GLN A 27 0.29 -13.96 -7.63
N ASP A 28 1.51 -14.35 -7.22
CA ASP A 28 2.54 -14.94 -8.08
C ASP A 28 2.28 -16.42 -8.39
N THR A 29 1.17 -16.70 -9.06
CA THR A 29 0.74 -18.07 -9.41
C THR A 29 1.72 -18.82 -10.31
N THR A 30 2.43 -18.10 -11.19
CA THR A 30 3.41 -18.69 -12.13
C THR A 30 4.83 -18.72 -11.57
N GLY A 31 5.09 -18.10 -10.42
CA GLY A 31 6.40 -18.05 -9.78
C GLY A 31 7.40 -17.10 -10.44
N ALA A 32 6.91 -16.10 -11.18
CA ALA A 32 7.72 -15.12 -11.90
C ALA A 32 8.54 -14.22 -10.97
N TRP A 33 8.15 -14.08 -9.69
CA TRP A 33 8.81 -13.22 -8.71
C TRP A 33 9.58 -13.97 -7.64
N LYS A 34 9.68 -15.31 -7.72
CA LYS A 34 10.42 -16.13 -6.73
C LYS A 34 11.85 -15.67 -6.44
N ALA A 35 12.54 -15.17 -7.47
CA ALA A 35 13.93 -14.69 -7.34
C ALA A 35 14.05 -13.25 -6.80
N LYS A 36 12.96 -12.49 -6.73
CA LYS A 36 12.97 -11.12 -6.19
C LYS A 36 12.98 -11.16 -4.68
N SER A 37 13.74 -10.24 -4.04
CA SER A 37 13.61 -10.03 -2.61
C SER A 37 12.26 -9.36 -2.27
N ASP A 38 11.86 -9.41 -1.00
CA ASP A 38 10.61 -8.78 -0.56
C ASP A 38 10.64 -7.26 -0.74
N LEU A 39 11.79 -6.62 -0.57
CA LEU A 39 11.95 -5.19 -0.82
C LEU A 39 11.84 -4.85 -2.31
N ASP A 40 12.44 -5.66 -3.19
CA ASP A 40 12.32 -5.47 -4.65
C ASP A 40 10.88 -5.66 -5.14
N LEU A 41 10.12 -6.52 -4.47
CA LEU A 41 8.71 -6.74 -4.76
C LEU A 41 7.86 -5.51 -4.43
N LEU A 42 8.24 -4.78 -3.37
CA LEU A 42 7.55 -3.59 -2.90
C LEU A 42 8.10 -2.27 -3.44
N GLU A 43 9.19 -2.29 -4.23
CA GLU A 43 9.74 -1.12 -4.90
C GLU A 43 8.67 -0.25 -5.60
N PRO A 44 7.65 -0.82 -6.29
CA PRO A 44 6.62 -0.02 -6.96
C PRO A 44 5.75 0.85 -6.03
N TYR A 45 5.76 0.60 -4.71
CA TYR A 45 5.06 1.42 -3.73
C TYR A 45 5.85 2.64 -3.28
N VAL A 46 7.15 2.68 -3.57
CA VAL A 46 8.04 3.78 -3.16
C VAL A 46 8.21 4.76 -4.31
N LEU A 47 7.49 5.87 -4.20
CA LEU A 47 7.60 6.98 -5.13
C LEU A 47 8.46 8.08 -4.51
N ASP A 48 9.68 8.22 -5.03
CA ASP A 48 10.50 9.39 -4.76
C ASP A 48 9.83 10.68 -5.30
N LYS A 49 10.38 11.83 -4.92
CA LYS A 49 9.82 13.15 -5.27
C LYS A 49 9.81 13.39 -6.78
N GLU A 50 10.75 12.81 -7.52
CA GLU A 50 10.90 13.01 -8.96
C GLU A 50 9.92 12.12 -9.73
N LYS A 51 9.89 10.82 -9.42
CA LYS A 51 8.91 9.85 -9.94
C LYS A 51 7.48 10.31 -9.69
N ARG A 52 7.16 10.80 -8.48
CA ARG A 52 5.82 11.33 -8.17
C ARG A 52 5.46 12.56 -9.01
N ARG A 53 6.44 13.42 -9.35
CA ARG A 53 6.20 14.61 -10.19
C ARG A 53 6.03 14.25 -11.67
N ALA A 54 6.67 13.19 -12.13
CA ALA A 54 6.55 12.69 -13.50
C ALA A 54 5.18 12.04 -13.77
N LEU A 55 4.50 11.54 -12.74
CA LEU A 55 3.19 10.90 -12.89
C LEU A 55 2.10 11.94 -13.24
N PRO A 56 1.18 11.62 -14.16
CA PRO A 56 0.08 12.51 -14.50
C PRO A 56 -0.78 12.81 -13.25
N ILE A 57 -1.30 14.04 -13.16
CA ILE A 57 -2.23 14.46 -12.10
C ILE A 57 -3.67 14.18 -12.51
N VAL A 58 -3.95 14.28 -13.81
CA VAL A 58 -5.29 14.23 -14.40
C VAL A 58 -5.38 13.03 -15.33
N GLY A 59 -6.48 12.27 -15.21
CA GLY A 59 -6.77 11.10 -16.04
C GLY A 59 -7.16 9.88 -15.20
N ASP A 60 -7.39 8.75 -15.85
CA ASP A 60 -7.70 7.50 -15.16
C ASP A 60 -6.42 6.87 -14.58
N PRO A 61 -6.37 6.53 -13.29
CA PRO A 61 -5.25 5.76 -12.76
C PRO A 61 -5.16 4.41 -13.48
N GLY A 62 -3.99 4.11 -14.04
CA GLY A 62 -3.79 2.85 -14.77
C GLY A 62 -4.11 1.61 -13.92
N PRO A 63 -4.50 0.48 -14.53
CA PRO A 63 -4.90 -0.74 -13.83
C PRO A 63 -3.91 -1.21 -12.76
N ASP A 64 -2.61 -1.12 -13.04
CA ASP A 64 -1.56 -1.50 -12.08
C ASP A 64 -1.57 -0.64 -10.82
N THR A 65 -1.90 0.65 -10.94
CA THR A 65 -1.96 1.56 -9.79
C THR A 65 -3.17 1.25 -8.92
N LEU A 66 -4.32 0.99 -9.56
CA LEU A 66 -5.53 0.57 -8.86
C LEU A 66 -5.32 -0.75 -8.14
N TRP A 67 -4.74 -1.73 -8.82
CA TRP A 67 -4.45 -3.03 -8.24
C TRP A 67 -3.50 -2.92 -7.05
N ARG A 68 -2.41 -2.15 -7.17
CA ARG A 68 -1.50 -1.87 -6.05
C ARG A 68 -2.22 -1.22 -4.86
N LEU A 69 -3.08 -0.24 -5.13
CA LEU A 69 -3.87 0.41 -4.09
C LEU A 69 -4.79 -0.58 -3.36
N GLU A 70 -5.44 -1.48 -4.10
CA GLU A 70 -6.27 -2.53 -3.52
C GLU A 70 -5.44 -3.49 -2.65
N LEU A 71 -4.30 -3.99 -3.15
CA LEU A 71 -3.42 -4.86 -2.36
C LEU A 71 -2.91 -4.16 -1.10
N PHE A 72 -2.57 -2.87 -1.19
CA PHE A 72 -2.17 -2.06 -0.06
C PHE A 72 -3.25 -2.06 1.03
N PHE A 73 -4.49 -1.70 0.70
CA PHE A 73 -5.53 -1.65 1.72
C PHE A 73 -6.02 -3.02 2.20
N ASN A 74 -5.88 -4.06 1.38
CA ASN A 74 -6.05 -5.45 1.83
C ASN A 74 -5.01 -5.81 2.90
N ALA A 75 -3.74 -5.39 2.73
CA ALA A 75 -2.71 -5.62 3.74
C ALA A 75 -2.99 -4.85 5.04
N VAL A 76 -3.50 -3.62 4.96
CA VAL A 76 -3.97 -2.87 6.14
C VAL A 76 -5.11 -3.61 6.84
N ALA A 77 -6.10 -4.08 6.07
CA ALA A 77 -7.23 -4.83 6.62
C ALA A 77 -6.78 -6.09 7.37
N LEU A 78 -5.88 -6.88 6.77
CA LEU A 78 -5.33 -8.08 7.41
C LEU A 78 -4.49 -7.75 8.65
N ALA A 79 -3.71 -6.67 8.63
CA ALA A 79 -2.93 -6.26 9.78
C ALA A 79 -3.84 -5.87 10.97
N VAL A 80 -4.92 -5.13 10.71
CA VAL A 80 -5.92 -4.77 11.73
C VAL A 80 -6.65 -6.02 12.23
N GLU A 81 -7.07 -6.91 11.34
CA GLU A 81 -7.74 -8.17 11.72
C GLU A 81 -6.84 -9.03 12.60
N ARG A 82 -5.53 -9.09 12.30
CA ARG A 82 -4.57 -9.88 13.08
C ARG A 82 -4.37 -9.35 14.51
N GLU A 83 -4.37 -8.04 14.69
CA GLU A 83 -4.23 -7.41 16.01
C GLU A 83 -5.54 -7.41 16.82
N THR A 84 -6.69 -7.34 16.14
CA THR A 84 -8.00 -7.14 16.81
C THR A 84 -8.87 -8.39 16.87
N GLY A 85 -8.61 -9.40 16.04
CA GLY A 85 -9.49 -10.53 15.80
C GLY A 85 -10.79 -10.18 15.07
N VAL A 86 -10.96 -8.93 14.62
CA VAL A 86 -12.15 -8.47 13.91
C VAL A 86 -11.87 -8.50 12.42
N MET A 87 -12.69 -9.23 11.65
CA MET A 87 -12.60 -9.25 10.20
C MET A 87 -12.83 -7.87 9.61
N ILE A 88 -11.88 -7.40 8.79
CA ILE A 88 -11.92 -6.08 8.15
C ILE A 88 -12.06 -6.23 6.63
N GLN A 89 -12.99 -5.49 6.04
CA GLN A 89 -13.23 -5.48 4.60
C GLN A 89 -13.01 -4.08 4.01
N PRO A 90 -12.17 -3.94 2.97
CA PRO A 90 -12.01 -2.70 2.22
C PRO A 90 -13.14 -2.50 1.22
N ILE A 91 -13.64 -1.26 1.12
CA ILE A 91 -14.54 -0.80 0.07
C ILE A 91 -13.92 0.41 -0.61
N LEU A 92 -13.48 0.22 -1.85
CA LEU A 92 -12.91 1.27 -2.69
C LEU A 92 -13.94 1.71 -3.74
N LYS A 93 -14.19 3.02 -3.81
CA LYS A 93 -14.92 3.63 -4.92
C LYS A 93 -14.08 4.75 -5.50
N LEU A 94 -13.74 4.62 -6.77
CA LEU A 94 -12.98 5.61 -7.52
C LEU A 94 -13.78 6.15 -8.71
N HIS A 95 -13.49 7.40 -9.03
CA HIS A 95 -13.86 8.11 -10.24
C HIS A 95 -12.70 8.06 -11.22
N HIS A 96 -13.00 8.10 -12.52
CA HIS A 96 -12.02 8.03 -13.61
C HIS A 96 -11.07 9.25 -13.66
N GLU A 97 -11.26 10.24 -12.80
CA GLU A 97 -10.35 11.39 -12.64
C GLU A 97 -9.33 11.18 -11.50
N GLY A 98 -9.30 10.01 -10.84
CA GLY A 98 -8.40 9.73 -9.74
C GLY A 98 -8.87 10.24 -8.37
N PHE A 99 -10.16 10.57 -8.25
CA PHE A 99 -10.80 10.89 -6.97
C PHE A 99 -11.58 9.72 -6.43
N GLY A 100 -11.67 9.61 -5.12
CA GLY A 100 -12.65 8.71 -4.53
C GLY A 100 -12.51 8.54 -3.04
N ARG A 101 -12.87 7.35 -2.58
CA ARG A 101 -12.90 7.03 -1.16
C ARG A 101 -12.61 5.57 -0.95
N ILE A 102 -11.87 5.29 0.10
CA ILE A 102 -11.78 3.96 0.66
C ILE A 102 -12.24 3.95 2.11
N VAL A 103 -12.97 2.90 2.46
CA VAL A 103 -13.45 2.63 3.81
C VAL A 103 -13.05 1.22 4.19
N LEU A 104 -12.43 1.05 5.36
CA LEU A 104 -12.21 -0.27 5.97
C LEU A 104 -13.30 -0.49 7.01
N ILE A 105 -14.08 -1.57 6.87
CA ILE A 105 -15.25 -1.85 7.70
C ILE A 105 -15.05 -3.16 8.47
N GLY A 106 -15.25 -3.10 9.78
CA GLY A 106 -15.39 -4.27 10.65
C GLY A 106 -16.81 -4.32 11.21
N GLY A 107 -17.64 -5.23 10.71
CA GLY A 107 -19.06 -5.29 11.06
C GLY A 107 -19.81 -4.00 10.70
N ARG A 108 -20.12 -3.17 11.71
CA ARG A 108 -20.79 -1.86 11.53
C ARG A 108 -19.90 -0.65 11.82
N LEU A 109 -18.61 -0.87 12.12
CA LEU A 109 -17.65 0.18 12.42
C LEU A 109 -16.78 0.47 11.19
N SER A 110 -16.59 1.75 10.88
CA SER A 110 -15.55 2.19 9.94
C SER A 110 -14.24 2.40 10.69
N ALA A 111 -13.30 1.46 10.53
CA ALA A 111 -11.97 1.53 11.14
C ALA A 111 -11.08 2.56 10.43
N VAL A 112 -11.21 2.66 9.10
CA VAL A 112 -10.54 3.67 8.28
C VAL A 112 -11.56 4.30 7.34
N ASN A 113 -11.44 5.60 7.15
CA ASN A 113 -12.25 6.37 6.23
C ASN A 113 -11.39 7.45 5.57
N LYS A 114 -10.89 7.14 4.36
CA LYS A 114 -9.92 7.98 3.65
C LYS A 114 -10.52 8.46 2.34
N ARG A 115 -10.51 9.79 2.14
CA ARG A 115 -10.72 10.39 0.82
C ARG A 115 -9.42 10.30 0.02
N LEU A 116 -9.55 9.86 -1.23
CA LEU A 116 -8.45 9.69 -2.17
C LEU A 116 -8.51 10.82 -3.21
N ARG A 117 -7.35 11.42 -3.50
CA ARG A 117 -7.16 12.42 -4.54
C ARG A 117 -5.82 12.16 -5.20
N ASP A 118 -5.72 12.45 -6.50
CA ASP A 118 -4.49 12.24 -7.26
C ASP A 118 -3.94 10.81 -7.08
N VAL A 119 -4.81 9.79 -7.16
CA VAL A 119 -4.46 8.37 -6.90
C VAL A 119 -3.23 7.90 -7.67
N HIS A 120 -2.97 8.48 -8.85
CA HIS A 120 -1.76 8.27 -9.65
C HIS A 120 -0.46 8.52 -8.88
N ARG A 121 -0.50 9.43 -7.91
CA ARG A 121 0.64 9.90 -7.11
C ARG A 121 0.57 9.44 -5.66
N ASP A 122 -0.55 8.87 -5.24
CA ASP A 122 -0.81 8.45 -3.87
C ASP A 122 -0.28 7.03 -3.64
N LEU A 123 1.04 6.92 -3.68
CA LEU A 123 1.78 5.82 -3.07
C LEU A 123 2.89 6.39 -2.18
N ILE A 124 3.45 5.50 -1.37
CA ILE A 124 4.26 5.80 -0.20
C ILE A 124 5.54 6.54 -0.60
N ARG A 125 5.92 7.57 0.17
CA ARG A 125 7.14 8.37 -0.11
C ARG A 125 8.42 7.66 0.30
N LYS A 126 8.42 6.96 1.43
CA LYS A 126 9.56 6.21 1.99
C LYS A 126 9.07 5.01 2.81
N PHE A 127 9.82 3.91 2.83
CA PHE A 127 9.53 2.72 3.65
C PHE A 127 9.24 3.01 5.15
N PRO A 128 9.94 3.92 5.85
CA PRO A 128 9.58 4.31 7.23
C PRO A 128 8.24 5.04 7.38
N ASP A 129 7.68 5.61 6.31
CA ASP A 129 6.35 6.22 6.34
C ASP A 129 5.23 5.18 6.17
N VAL A 130 5.58 3.95 5.75
CA VAL A 130 4.65 2.82 5.56
C VAL A 130 4.01 2.40 6.89
N ALA A 131 4.77 2.46 7.98
CA ALA A 131 4.30 2.08 9.31
C ALA A 131 3.39 3.15 9.97
N ASN A 132 3.38 4.36 9.43
CA ASN A 132 2.63 5.51 9.97
C ASN A 132 1.43 5.91 9.09
N TYR A 133 1.05 5.07 8.13
CA TYR A 133 -0.02 5.36 7.17
C TYR A 133 -1.44 5.16 7.73
#